data_AF-A0A963N6J2-F1
#
_entry.id   AF-A0A963N6J2-F1
#
_cell.length_a   1.000
_cell.length_b   1.000
_cell.length_c   1.000
_cell.angle_alpha   90.00
_cell.angle_beta   90.00
_cell.angle_gamma   90.00
#
_symmetry.space_group_name_H-M   'P 1'
#
loop_
_entity.id
_entity.type
_entity.pdbx_description
1 polymer ?
#
loop_
_entity_poly.entity_id
_entity_poly.type
_entity_poly.pdbx_seq_one_letter_code
_entity_poly.pdbx_strand_id
1 'polypeptide(L)'
;MARDPGANVEAFEEHLMRRTKIVATIGPATATPSTLRRLLEAGVDVVRLNAAHSDMQTHSNNARLVRELAGELGRSVGVLVDMPGPKIRTGLVAGDEVELEGGQEFVLSGIDDGIGDARHVSTTLPDLAQWARSGDEVYLADGAIVLRVLDAVGRDVRTEVVRGGTLRSRKGMHLPRAEAHVEPFTARDALALEMAIAAKVDFLGLSFVRRAEDVERVRAMLPKRGMRPALVPKIET
;
A
#
# COMPACT_ATOMS: atom_id res chain seq x y z
N MET A 1 19.92 -37.41 -5.07
CA MET A 1 20.48 -36.50 -6.10
C MET A 1 21.22 -35.39 -5.37
N ALA A 2 22.55 -35.47 -5.33
CA ALA A 2 23.37 -34.41 -4.75
C ALA A 2 23.31 -33.19 -5.68
N ARG A 3 22.98 -32.01 -5.14
CA ARG A 3 23.06 -30.75 -5.89
C ARG A 3 24.54 -30.46 -6.15
N ASP A 4 24.87 -30.15 -7.40
CA ASP A 4 26.21 -29.74 -7.81
C ASP A 4 26.61 -28.44 -7.08
N PRO A 5 27.66 -28.45 -6.25
CA PRO A 5 28.14 -27.24 -5.59
C PRO A 5 28.61 -26.15 -6.56
N GLY A 6 29.09 -26.52 -7.76
CA GLY A 6 29.62 -25.58 -8.75
C GLY A 6 28.56 -24.70 -9.40
N ALA A 7 27.38 -25.26 -9.68
CA ALA A 7 26.26 -24.51 -10.27
C ALA A 7 25.74 -23.38 -9.36
N ASN A 8 25.83 -23.56 -8.04
CA ASN A 8 25.47 -22.52 -7.07
C ASN A 8 26.49 -21.39 -6.99
N VAL A 9 27.77 -21.65 -7.29
CA VAL A 9 28.83 -20.62 -7.27
C VAL A 9 28.75 -19.76 -8.53
N GLU A 10 28.57 -20.36 -9.71
CA GLU A 10 28.41 -19.60 -10.97
C GLU A 10 27.14 -18.75 -10.96
N ALA A 11 26.00 -19.30 -10.53
CA ALA A 11 24.77 -18.52 -10.39
C ALA A 11 24.89 -17.40 -9.36
N PHE A 12 25.66 -17.60 -8.29
CA PHE A 12 25.93 -16.58 -7.28
C PHE A 12 26.84 -15.46 -7.80
N GLU A 13 27.90 -15.80 -8.56
CA GLU A 13 28.78 -14.82 -9.21
C GLU A 13 28.06 -14.01 -10.30
N GLU A 14 27.23 -14.67 -11.10
CA GLU A 14 26.40 -14.01 -12.11
C GLU A 14 25.38 -13.05 -11.45
N HIS A 15 24.84 -13.41 -10.28
CA HIS A 15 23.97 -12.53 -9.50
C HIS A 15 24.68 -11.35 -8.84
N LEU A 16 25.98 -11.47 -8.53
CA LEU A 16 26.81 -10.34 -8.09
C LEU A 16 27.06 -9.33 -9.21
N MET A 17 27.01 -9.77 -10.47
CA MET A 17 27.31 -8.94 -11.65
C MET A 17 26.15 -8.03 -12.07
N ARG A 18 24.92 -8.26 -11.62
CA ARG A 18 23.79 -7.41 -12.00
C ARG A 18 23.83 -6.05 -11.30
N ARG A 19 23.70 -4.98 -12.10
CA ARG A 19 23.65 -3.59 -11.60
C ARG A 19 22.29 -3.23 -11.01
N THR A 20 21.21 -3.66 -11.67
CA THR A 20 19.84 -3.44 -11.21
C THR A 20 19.59 -4.22 -9.94
N LYS A 21 18.99 -3.62 -8.92
CA LYS A 21 18.61 -4.27 -7.66
C LYS A 21 17.15 -4.76 -7.68
N ILE A 22 16.85 -5.85 -6.98
CA ILE A 22 15.52 -6.47 -6.89
C ILE A 22 14.95 -6.20 -5.50
N VAL A 23 13.77 -5.57 -5.48
CA VAL A 23 12.93 -5.44 -4.29
C VAL A 23 11.81 -6.48 -4.40
N ALA A 24 11.68 -7.37 -3.43
CA ALA A 24 10.63 -8.39 -3.40
C ALA A 24 9.70 -8.16 -2.21
N THR A 25 8.40 -8.12 -2.47
CA THR A 25 7.39 -8.04 -1.39
C THR A 25 7.15 -9.43 -0.84
N ILE A 26 7.23 -9.60 0.47
CA ILE A 26 6.93 -10.87 1.12
C ILE A 26 5.59 -10.82 1.84
N GLY A 27 4.94 -11.97 1.91
CA GLY A 27 3.65 -12.17 2.58
C GLY A 27 3.52 -13.60 3.07
N PRO A 28 2.32 -14.03 3.50
CA PRO A 28 2.11 -15.35 4.10
C PRO A 28 2.67 -16.52 3.27
N ALA A 29 2.53 -16.45 1.95
CA ALA A 29 3.03 -17.50 1.04
C ALA A 29 4.56 -17.57 0.93
N THR A 30 5.27 -16.49 1.26
CA THR A 30 6.72 -16.36 1.07
C THR A 30 7.51 -16.12 2.36
N ALA A 31 6.83 -16.03 3.51
CA ALA A 31 7.42 -15.77 4.82
C ALA A 31 7.88 -17.03 5.57
N THR A 32 7.81 -18.23 4.96
CA THR A 32 8.41 -19.43 5.56
C THR A 32 9.94 -19.38 5.44
N PRO A 33 10.72 -19.88 6.43
CA PRO A 33 12.17 -19.83 6.37
C PRO A 33 12.78 -20.44 5.10
N SER A 34 12.23 -21.57 4.63
CA SER A 34 12.69 -22.26 3.43
C SER A 34 12.43 -21.46 2.15
N THR A 35 11.25 -20.84 2.04
CA THR A 35 10.90 -20.05 0.85
C THR A 35 11.66 -18.73 0.85
N LEU A 36 11.75 -18.06 2.00
CA LEU A 36 12.50 -16.82 2.12
C LEU A 36 13.98 -17.05 1.82
N ARG A 37 14.60 -18.11 2.33
CA ARG A 37 15.98 -18.48 1.97
C ARG A 37 16.15 -18.59 0.45
N ARG A 38 15.24 -19.32 -0.22
CA ARG A 38 15.30 -19.47 -1.68
C ARG A 38 15.17 -18.15 -2.42
N LEU A 39 14.37 -17.20 -1.93
CA LEU A 39 14.28 -15.85 -2.49
C LEU A 39 15.59 -15.07 -2.31
N LEU A 40 16.23 -15.21 -1.15
CA LEU A 40 17.54 -14.58 -0.89
C LEU A 40 18.65 -15.24 -1.71
N GLU A 41 18.63 -16.55 -1.94
CA GLU A 41 19.59 -17.26 -2.81
C GLU A 41 19.38 -16.91 -4.29
N ALA A 42 18.11 -16.84 -4.73
CA ALA A 42 17.74 -16.28 -6.04
C ALA A 42 18.02 -14.77 -6.14
N GLY A 43 18.47 -14.18 -5.03
CA GLY A 43 19.25 -12.96 -5.01
C GLY A 43 18.45 -11.69 -4.87
N VAL A 44 17.28 -11.71 -4.22
CA VAL A 44 16.61 -10.49 -3.71
C VAL A 44 17.61 -9.61 -2.96
N ASP A 45 17.59 -8.29 -3.21
CA ASP A 45 18.47 -7.32 -2.52
C ASP A 45 17.74 -6.57 -1.42
N VAL A 46 16.44 -6.34 -1.57
CA VAL A 46 15.60 -5.67 -0.57
C VAL A 46 14.31 -6.46 -0.39
N VAL A 47 13.96 -6.76 0.85
CA VAL A 47 12.66 -7.32 1.20
C VAL A 47 11.72 -6.19 1.59
N ARG A 48 10.59 -6.09 0.88
CA ARG A 48 9.50 -5.15 1.17
C ARG A 48 8.46 -5.81 2.08
N LEU A 49 8.24 -5.19 3.24
CA LEU A 49 7.20 -5.51 4.21
C LEU A 49 6.06 -4.50 4.02
N ASN A 50 4.95 -4.95 3.44
CA ASN A 50 3.79 -4.08 3.21
C ASN A 50 2.94 -3.99 4.49
N ALA A 51 3.18 -2.97 5.31
CA ALA A 51 2.51 -2.77 6.61
C ALA A 51 1.01 -2.44 6.49
N ALA A 52 0.54 -2.24 5.26
CA ALA A 52 -0.86 -2.13 4.92
C ALA A 52 -1.63 -3.46 5.01
N HIS A 53 -0.91 -4.58 5.12
CA HIS A 53 -1.40 -5.94 5.33
C HIS A 53 -0.72 -6.57 6.54
N SER A 54 -1.30 -7.61 7.14
CA SER A 54 -0.80 -8.27 8.35
C SER A 54 -0.66 -7.32 9.56
N ASP A 55 -0.36 -7.89 10.73
CA ASP A 55 -0.06 -7.12 11.93
C ASP A 55 1.44 -6.77 12.03
N MET A 56 1.78 -5.82 12.91
CA MET A 56 3.15 -5.33 13.07
C MET A 56 4.09 -6.38 13.69
N GLN A 57 3.57 -7.31 14.49
CA GLN A 57 4.37 -8.39 15.07
C GLN A 57 4.85 -9.37 13.99
N THR A 58 3.98 -9.71 13.06
CA THR A 58 4.30 -10.53 11.88
C THR A 58 5.41 -9.86 11.06
N HIS A 59 5.31 -8.56 10.80
CA HIS A 59 6.37 -7.83 10.07
C HIS A 59 7.69 -7.78 10.82
N SER A 60 7.66 -7.57 12.14
CA SER A 60 8.86 -7.60 12.99
C SER A 60 9.56 -8.97 12.96
N ASN A 61 8.79 -10.06 13.01
CA ASN A 61 9.32 -11.42 12.88
C ASN A 61 9.93 -11.66 11.49
N ASN A 62 9.27 -11.20 10.44
CA ASN A 62 9.78 -11.31 9.08
C ASN A 62 11.09 -10.52 8.90
N ALA A 63 11.18 -9.29 9.41
CA ALA A 63 12.40 -8.49 9.37
C ALA A 63 13.58 -9.23 10.04
N ARG A 64 13.34 -9.82 11.22
CA ARG A 64 14.34 -10.61 11.94
C ARG A 64 14.82 -11.82 11.13
N LEU A 65 13.87 -12.58 10.58
CA LEU A 65 14.16 -13.77 9.79
C LEU A 65 14.97 -13.43 8.51
N VAL A 66 14.65 -12.31 7.85
CA VAL A 66 15.45 -11.82 6.70
C VAL A 66 16.90 -11.58 7.11
N ARG A 67 17.13 -10.92 8.25
CA ARG A 67 18.50 -10.63 8.72
C ARG A 67 19.27 -11.89 9.08
N GLU A 68 18.63 -12.83 9.77
CA GLU A 68 19.22 -14.12 10.13
C GLU A 68 19.67 -14.89 8.88
N LEU A 69 18.74 -15.12 7.95
CA LEU A 69 19.03 -15.84 6.71
C LEU A 69 20.04 -15.12 5.83
N ALA A 70 19.98 -13.79 5.75
CA ALA A 70 20.97 -13.01 5.00
C ALA A 70 22.38 -13.16 5.60
N GLY A 71 22.50 -13.16 6.94
CA GLY A 71 23.75 -13.40 7.65
C GLY A 71 24.32 -14.78 7.39
N GLU A 72 23.49 -15.83 7.43
CA GLU A 72 23.90 -17.21 7.12
C GLU A 72 24.36 -17.38 5.66
N LEU A 73 23.75 -16.64 4.73
CA LEU A 73 24.12 -16.63 3.32
C LEU A 73 25.29 -15.71 2.99
N GLY A 74 25.83 -14.96 3.97
CA GLY A 74 26.88 -13.97 3.75
C GLY A 74 26.46 -12.82 2.82
N ARG A 75 25.15 -12.54 2.71
CA ARG A 75 24.60 -11.49 1.84
C ARG A 75 24.13 -10.29 2.65
N SER A 76 24.28 -9.10 2.09
CA SER A 76 23.60 -7.90 2.59
C SER A 76 22.25 -7.75 1.90
N VAL A 77 21.17 -7.91 2.66
CA VAL A 77 19.79 -7.76 2.17
C VAL A 77 19.10 -6.66 2.97
N GLY A 78 18.61 -5.65 2.27
CA GLY A 78 17.86 -4.54 2.83
C GLY A 78 16.46 -4.94 3.29
N VAL A 79 15.92 -4.24 4.29
CA VAL A 79 14.54 -4.36 4.73
C VAL A 79 13.86 -3.01 4.54
N LEU A 80 12.79 -3.00 3.76
CA LEU A 80 11.93 -1.85 3.50
C LEU A 80 10.57 -2.08 4.16
N VAL A 81 10.16 -1.19 5.05
CA VAL A 81 8.76 -1.15 5.51
C VAL A 81 8.02 -0.14 4.67
N ASP A 82 7.02 -0.61 3.92
CA ASP A 82 6.15 0.24 3.10
C ASP A 82 4.92 0.63 3.92
N MET A 83 4.80 1.93 4.17
CA MET A 83 3.81 2.52 5.06
C MET A 83 2.43 2.45 4.40
N PRO A 84 1.36 2.09 5.15
CA PRO A 84 0.02 1.97 4.60
C PRO A 84 -0.48 3.20 3.83
N GLY A 85 -0.23 4.40 4.36
CA GLY A 85 -0.85 5.65 3.91
C GLY A 85 -2.38 5.67 4.04
N PRO A 86 -3.02 6.76 3.61
CA PRO A 86 -4.47 6.89 3.61
C PRO A 86 -5.09 5.95 2.56
N LYS A 87 -5.83 4.94 3.01
CA LYS A 87 -6.57 4.03 2.12
C LYS A 87 -8.00 4.52 1.93
N ILE A 88 -8.24 5.21 0.83
CA ILE A 88 -9.59 5.60 0.42
C ILE A 88 -10.21 4.45 -0.37
N ARG A 89 -11.35 3.96 0.10
CA ARG A 89 -12.01 2.77 -0.42
C ARG A 89 -13.52 2.92 -0.38
N THR A 90 -14.18 2.12 -1.20
CA THR A 90 -15.63 1.86 -1.07
C THR A 90 -15.93 0.91 0.09
N GLY A 91 -17.18 0.89 0.54
CA GLY A 91 -17.71 -0.03 1.53
C GLY A 91 -17.94 -1.44 0.98
N LEU A 92 -18.84 -2.17 1.64
CA LEU A 92 -19.32 -3.47 1.17
C LEU A 92 -20.42 -3.27 0.14
N VAL A 93 -20.52 -4.20 -0.82
CA VAL A 93 -21.63 -4.25 -1.77
C VAL A 93 -22.32 -5.61 -1.72
N ALA A 94 -23.62 -5.63 -2.04
CA ALA A 94 -24.43 -6.84 -2.05
C ALA A 94 -23.85 -7.87 -3.03
N GLY A 95 -23.77 -9.13 -2.60
CA GLY A 95 -23.20 -10.20 -3.43
C GLY A 95 -21.68 -10.12 -3.66
N ASP A 96 -20.97 -9.22 -2.97
CA ASP A 96 -19.54 -8.88 -3.14
C ASP A 96 -19.16 -8.27 -4.50
N GLU A 97 -20.10 -8.23 -5.46
CA GLU A 97 -19.97 -7.53 -6.72
C GLU A 97 -21.31 -7.00 -7.22
N VAL A 98 -21.30 -5.76 -7.73
CA VAL A 98 -22.45 -5.11 -8.36
C VAL A 98 -22.01 -4.48 -9.68
N GLU A 99 -22.89 -4.52 -10.68
CA GLU A 99 -22.60 -3.93 -11.98
C GLU A 99 -23.10 -2.49 -12.04
N LEU A 100 -22.22 -1.58 -12.44
CA LEU A 100 -22.56 -0.18 -12.67
C LEU A 100 -22.67 0.06 -14.18
N GLU A 101 -23.87 0.38 -14.65
CA GLU A 101 -24.15 0.82 -16.02
C GLU A 101 -23.82 2.31 -16.23
N GLY A 102 -23.33 2.67 -17.42
CA GLY A 102 -23.06 4.06 -17.78
C GLY A 102 -24.33 4.91 -17.88
N GLY A 103 -24.25 6.17 -17.45
CA GLY A 103 -25.35 7.13 -17.45
C GLY A 103 -26.30 7.03 -16.26
N GLN A 104 -26.17 6.02 -15.40
CA GLN A 104 -26.99 5.93 -14.18
C GLN A 104 -26.45 6.87 -13.08
N GLU A 105 -27.34 7.27 -12.17
CA GLU A 105 -26.92 7.92 -10.93
C GLU A 105 -26.39 6.90 -9.92
N PHE A 106 -25.32 7.28 -9.22
CA PHE A 106 -24.71 6.48 -8.17
C PHE A 106 -24.29 7.37 -7.01
N VAL A 107 -24.53 6.93 -5.77
CA VAL A 107 -24.27 7.72 -4.56
C VAL A 107 -23.08 7.17 -3.80
N LEU A 108 -22.15 8.06 -3.44
CA LEU A 108 -21.06 7.77 -2.51
C LEU A 108 -21.41 8.38 -1.14
N SER A 109 -21.64 7.55 -0.13
CA SER A 109 -21.95 8.01 1.23
C SER A 109 -20.70 8.14 2.08
N GLY A 110 -20.55 9.27 2.77
CA GLY A 110 -19.51 9.48 3.78
C GLY A 110 -19.80 8.79 5.13
N ILE A 111 -20.89 8.03 5.24
CA ILE A 111 -21.24 7.25 6.44
C ILE A 111 -21.24 5.77 6.09
N ASP A 112 -20.68 4.93 6.96
CA ASP A 112 -20.89 3.49 6.87
C ASP A 112 -22.30 3.15 7.35
N ASP A 113 -23.19 2.92 6.40
CA ASP A 113 -24.60 2.55 6.57
C ASP A 113 -24.86 1.08 6.18
N GLY A 114 -23.80 0.29 6.00
CA GLY A 114 -23.87 -1.16 5.79
C GLY A 114 -23.54 -1.59 4.37
N ILE A 115 -24.37 -2.49 3.81
CA ILE A 115 -24.13 -3.14 2.52
C ILE A 115 -24.76 -2.28 1.42
N GLY A 116 -23.94 -1.73 0.54
CA GLY A 116 -24.36 -0.99 -0.65
C GLY A 116 -24.85 -1.89 -1.78
N ASP A 117 -25.27 -1.26 -2.88
CA ASP A 117 -25.81 -1.92 -4.08
C ASP A 117 -25.40 -1.17 -5.37
N ALA A 118 -26.10 -1.42 -6.47
CA ALA A 118 -25.84 -0.78 -7.76
C ALA A 118 -26.18 0.72 -7.81
N ARG A 119 -26.78 1.30 -6.77
CA ARG A 119 -27.17 2.72 -6.69
C ARG A 119 -26.39 3.50 -5.63
N HIS A 120 -25.82 2.80 -4.66
CA HIS A 120 -25.20 3.45 -3.51
C HIS A 120 -24.10 2.58 -2.87
N VAL A 121 -23.00 3.22 -2.45
CA VAL A 121 -22.01 2.59 -1.57
C VAL A 121 -21.37 3.60 -0.62
N SER A 122 -21.06 3.18 0.60
CA SER A 122 -20.29 3.99 1.54
C SER A 122 -18.82 4.13 1.12
N THR A 123 -18.11 5.11 1.70
CA THR A 123 -16.67 5.26 1.56
C THR A 123 -15.97 5.41 2.90
N THR A 124 -14.69 5.01 2.96
CA THR A 124 -13.81 5.29 4.09
C THR A 124 -13.42 6.76 4.24
N LEU A 125 -13.89 7.64 3.34
CA LEU A 125 -13.65 9.08 3.37
C LEU A 125 -14.89 9.85 3.87
N PRO A 126 -15.04 10.08 5.19
CA PRO A 126 -16.28 10.65 5.74
C PRO A 126 -16.54 12.09 5.33
N ASP A 127 -15.48 12.85 5.04
CA ASP A 127 -15.55 14.25 4.64
C ASP A 127 -15.62 14.44 3.11
N LEU A 128 -15.82 13.36 2.35
CA LEU A 128 -15.89 13.37 0.88
C LEU A 128 -16.80 14.48 0.35
N ALA A 129 -18.02 14.61 0.89
CA ALA A 129 -19.00 15.61 0.48
C ALA A 129 -18.55 17.07 0.71
N GLN A 130 -17.65 17.33 1.66
CA GLN A 130 -17.13 18.67 1.92
C GLN A 130 -16.11 19.10 0.85
N TRP A 131 -15.39 18.13 0.29
CA TRP A 131 -14.25 18.39 -0.60
C TRP A 131 -14.59 18.16 -2.07
N ALA A 132 -15.55 17.29 -2.36
CA ALA A 132 -16.05 17.08 -3.72
C ALA A 132 -16.70 18.36 -4.27
N ARG A 133 -16.55 18.58 -5.58
CA ARG A 133 -17.21 19.65 -6.31
C ARG A 133 -17.86 19.07 -7.55
N SER A 134 -18.96 19.69 -7.98
CA SER A 134 -19.61 19.35 -9.25
C SER A 134 -18.61 19.33 -10.40
N GLY A 135 -18.66 18.30 -11.22
CA GLY A 135 -17.75 18.04 -12.32
C GLY A 135 -16.47 17.28 -11.97
N ASP A 136 -16.18 17.02 -10.69
CA ASP A 136 -15.03 16.18 -10.31
C ASP A 136 -15.20 14.74 -10.78
N GLU A 137 -14.08 14.10 -11.16
CA GLU A 137 -14.06 12.67 -11.51
C GLU A 137 -13.60 11.81 -10.34
N VAL A 138 -14.40 10.81 -9.99
CA VAL A 138 -14.06 9.77 -9.01
C VAL A 138 -13.72 8.49 -9.76
N TYR A 139 -12.54 7.95 -9.49
CA TYR A 139 -12.07 6.72 -10.08
C TYR A 139 -12.22 5.58 -9.10
N LEU A 140 -12.90 4.50 -9.48
CA LEU A 140 -13.04 3.30 -8.68
C LEU A 140 -12.35 2.12 -9.36
N ALA A 141 -11.91 1.16 -8.54
CA ALA A 141 -11.30 -0.09 -9.01
C ALA A 141 -10.10 0.17 -9.96
N ASP A 142 -9.11 0.92 -9.46
CA ASP A 142 -7.88 1.25 -10.19
C ASP A 142 -8.16 1.99 -11.52
N GLY A 143 -9.23 2.79 -11.53
CA GLY A 143 -9.66 3.59 -12.67
C GLY A 143 -10.54 2.84 -13.66
N ALA A 144 -10.89 1.57 -13.45
CA ALA A 144 -11.79 0.85 -14.35
C ALA A 144 -13.17 1.52 -14.46
N ILE A 145 -13.69 2.01 -13.33
CA ILE A 145 -14.98 2.71 -13.24
C ILE A 145 -14.70 4.20 -13.03
N VAL A 146 -15.46 5.05 -13.72
CA VAL A 146 -15.37 6.51 -13.60
C VAL A 146 -16.73 7.08 -13.28
N LEU A 147 -16.81 7.86 -12.22
CA LEU A 147 -17.98 8.61 -11.81
C LEU A 147 -17.71 10.11 -11.99
N ARG A 148 -18.73 10.89 -12.31
CA ARG A 148 -18.69 12.35 -12.30
C ARG A 148 -19.57 12.88 -11.21
N VAL A 149 -19.03 13.71 -10.33
CA VAL A 149 -19.78 14.37 -9.25
C VAL A 149 -20.82 15.30 -9.86
N LEU A 150 -22.08 15.12 -9.47
CA LEU A 150 -23.19 16.00 -9.81
C LEU A 150 -23.32 17.10 -8.76
N ASP A 151 -23.52 16.71 -7.51
CA ASP A 151 -23.60 17.58 -6.34
C ASP A 151 -23.23 16.82 -5.05
N ALA A 152 -23.18 17.55 -3.95
CA ALA A 152 -23.01 17.00 -2.61
C ALA A 152 -24.17 17.45 -1.72
N VAL A 153 -24.82 16.49 -1.05
CA VAL A 153 -25.99 16.73 -0.20
C VAL A 153 -25.76 16.07 1.16
N GLY A 154 -25.66 16.87 2.21
CA GLY A 154 -25.35 16.36 3.55
C GLY A 154 -23.95 15.73 3.58
N ARG A 155 -23.87 14.41 3.75
CA ARG A 155 -22.61 13.64 3.70
C ARG A 155 -22.45 12.81 2.44
N ASP A 156 -23.41 12.92 1.52
CA ASP A 156 -23.47 12.09 0.33
C ASP A 156 -23.02 12.90 -0.89
N VAL A 157 -22.36 12.21 -1.81
CA VAL A 157 -21.98 12.75 -3.10
C VAL A 157 -22.77 12.01 -4.16
N ARG A 158 -23.66 12.73 -4.86
CA ARG A 158 -24.36 12.17 -6.01
C ARG A 158 -23.45 12.25 -7.22
N THR A 159 -23.41 11.17 -7.97
CA THR A 159 -22.57 11.06 -9.15
C THR A 159 -23.34 10.46 -10.31
N GLU A 160 -22.85 10.69 -11.52
CA GLU A 160 -23.25 9.96 -12.72
C GLU A 160 -22.12 8.99 -13.11
N VAL A 161 -22.47 7.75 -13.45
CA VAL A 161 -21.51 6.77 -13.94
C VAL A 161 -21.10 7.14 -15.37
N VAL A 162 -19.90 7.69 -15.55
CA VAL A 162 -19.35 8.02 -16.88
C VAL A 162 -18.85 6.76 -17.59
N ARG A 163 -18.16 5.89 -16.85
CA ARG A 163 -17.73 4.58 -17.33
C ARG A 163 -18.14 3.52 -16.32
N GLY A 164 -19.02 2.65 -16.76
CA GLY A 164 -19.52 1.52 -15.99
C GLY A 164 -18.52 0.38 -15.81
N GLY A 165 -18.92 -0.63 -15.04
CA GLY A 165 -18.17 -1.85 -14.78
C GLY A 165 -18.54 -2.50 -13.45
N THR A 166 -17.91 -3.63 -13.16
CA THR A 166 -18.14 -4.40 -11.94
C THR A 166 -17.41 -3.78 -10.74
N LEU A 167 -18.17 -3.21 -9.80
CA LEU A 167 -17.68 -2.76 -8.51
C LEU A 167 -17.72 -3.92 -7.51
N ARG A 168 -16.58 -4.24 -6.89
CA ARG A 168 -16.52 -5.17 -5.76
C ARG A 168 -16.34 -4.43 -4.44
N SER A 169 -16.54 -5.14 -3.33
CA SER A 169 -16.35 -4.56 -1.99
C SER A 169 -14.93 -4.05 -1.77
N ARG A 170 -14.79 -2.96 -1.00
CA ARG A 170 -13.49 -2.45 -0.50
C ARG A 170 -12.48 -2.11 -1.59
N LYS A 171 -12.96 -1.68 -2.75
CA LYS A 171 -12.11 -1.28 -3.88
C LYS A 171 -11.51 0.10 -3.62
N GLY A 172 -10.30 0.30 -4.15
CA GLY A 172 -9.64 1.60 -4.10
C GLY A 172 -10.51 2.65 -4.80
N MET A 173 -10.61 3.80 -4.17
CA MET A 173 -11.28 4.98 -4.71
C MET A 173 -10.27 6.11 -4.76
N HIS A 174 -10.21 6.79 -5.89
CA HIS A 174 -9.33 7.92 -6.12
C HIS A 174 -10.12 9.15 -6.53
N LEU A 175 -9.90 10.27 -5.84
CA LEU A 175 -10.55 11.55 -6.12
C LEU A 175 -9.52 12.69 -5.97
N PRO A 176 -8.80 13.06 -7.05
CA PRO A 176 -7.60 13.90 -6.98
C PRO A 176 -7.79 15.19 -6.16
N ARG A 177 -8.91 15.89 -6.37
CA ARG A 177 -9.18 17.16 -5.68
C ARG A 177 -9.47 16.96 -4.19
N ALA A 178 -10.30 15.98 -3.84
CA ALA A 178 -10.67 15.75 -2.44
C ALA A 178 -9.49 15.18 -1.64
N GLU A 179 -8.67 14.36 -2.27
CA GLU A 179 -7.49 13.76 -1.65
C GLU A 179 -6.49 14.77 -1.14
N ALA A 180 -6.40 15.96 -1.76
CA ALA A 180 -5.58 17.09 -1.29
C ALA A 180 -5.78 17.40 0.20
N HIS A 181 -6.96 17.11 0.75
CA HIS A 181 -7.33 17.37 2.15
C HIS A 181 -7.04 16.21 3.11
N VAL A 182 -6.70 15.03 2.58
CA VAL A 182 -6.46 13.83 3.38
C VAL A 182 -5.05 13.88 3.98
N GLU A 183 -4.93 13.57 5.27
CA GLU A 183 -3.63 13.48 5.94
C GLU A 183 -2.88 12.23 5.44
N PRO A 184 -1.68 12.38 4.84
CA PRO A 184 -0.92 11.24 4.32
C PRO A 184 -0.34 10.34 5.42
N PHE A 185 -0.20 10.85 6.66
CA PHE A 185 0.31 10.07 7.79
C PHE A 185 -0.81 9.67 8.76
N THR A 186 -1.22 8.41 8.70
CA THR A 186 -2.33 7.86 9.49
C THR A 186 -1.89 7.32 10.86
N ALA A 187 -2.85 7.00 11.73
CA ALA A 187 -2.57 6.30 12.99
C ALA A 187 -1.92 4.92 12.77
N ARG A 188 -2.24 4.23 11.67
CA ARG A 188 -1.59 2.96 11.33
C ARG A 188 -0.16 3.17 10.85
N ASP A 189 0.12 4.29 10.18
CA ASP A 189 1.47 4.69 9.83
C ASP A 189 2.31 4.93 11.08
N ALA A 190 1.76 5.54 12.14
CA ALA A 190 2.47 5.68 13.41
C ALA A 190 2.91 4.32 14.00
N LEU A 191 2.01 3.32 14.00
CA LEU A 191 2.34 1.95 14.45
C LEU A 191 3.40 1.28 13.57
N ALA A 192 3.31 1.48 12.25
CA ALA A 192 4.30 0.95 11.30
C ALA A 192 5.68 1.61 11.49
N LEU A 193 5.71 2.92 11.77
CA LEU A 193 6.93 3.68 12.04
C LEU A 193 7.63 3.17 13.31
N GLU A 194 6.89 3.00 14.41
CA GLU A 194 7.43 2.47 15.66
C GLU A 194 8.03 1.07 15.47
N MET A 195 7.29 0.18 14.80
CA MET A 195 7.78 -1.16 14.48
C MET A 195 9.05 -1.10 13.62
N ALA A 196 9.07 -0.27 12.57
CA ALA A 196 10.21 -0.12 11.68
C ALA A 196 11.47 0.41 12.40
N ILE A 197 11.31 1.38 13.31
CA ILE A 197 12.40 1.89 14.14
C ILE A 197 12.93 0.78 15.06
N ALA A 198 12.04 0.07 15.76
CA ALA A 198 12.41 -1.01 16.66
C ALA A 198 13.11 -2.16 15.93
N ALA A 199 12.63 -2.52 14.74
CA ALA A 199 13.18 -3.56 13.89
C ALA A 199 14.47 -3.14 13.16
N LYS A 200 14.88 -1.86 13.27
CA LYS A 200 16.09 -1.35 12.61
C LYS A 200 16.06 -1.68 11.12
N VAL A 201 15.02 -1.22 10.43
CA VAL A 201 14.89 -1.39 8.99
C VAL A 201 15.78 -0.38 8.25
N ASP A 202 16.11 -0.69 7.00
CA ASP A 202 17.01 0.16 6.19
C ASP A 202 16.24 1.24 5.44
N PHE A 203 14.97 0.98 5.10
CA PHE A 203 14.14 1.87 4.30
C PHE A 203 12.73 2.01 4.87
N LEU A 204 12.18 3.21 4.76
CA LEU A 204 10.77 3.51 4.98
C LEU A 204 10.15 4.03 3.69
N GLY A 205 9.23 3.26 3.11
CA GLY A 205 8.43 3.69 1.96
C GLY A 205 7.27 4.54 2.42
N LEU A 206 7.22 5.81 1.99
CA LEU A 206 6.16 6.74 2.39
C LEU A 206 5.11 6.80 1.26
N SER A 207 3.92 6.24 1.50
CA SER A 207 2.83 6.22 0.52
C SER A 207 2.14 7.58 0.41
N PHE A 208 1.62 7.90 -0.79
CA PHE A 208 0.83 9.10 -1.08
C PHE A 208 1.51 10.43 -0.70
N VAL A 209 2.84 10.50 -0.84
CA VAL A 209 3.59 11.74 -0.62
C VAL A 209 3.25 12.72 -1.75
N ARG A 210 2.84 13.94 -1.38
CA ARG A 210 2.47 14.98 -2.36
C ARG A 210 3.33 16.23 -2.26
N ARG A 211 3.97 16.44 -1.11
CA ARG A 211 4.83 17.62 -0.86
C ARG A 211 6.00 17.28 0.05
N ALA A 212 7.01 18.14 0.04
CA ALA A 212 8.23 17.94 0.84
C ALA A 212 7.94 17.87 2.34
N GLU A 213 6.94 18.62 2.81
CA GLU A 213 6.55 18.69 4.21
C GLU A 213 6.07 17.34 4.76
N ASP A 214 5.47 16.48 3.91
CA ASP A 214 5.02 15.15 4.31
C ASP A 214 6.23 14.27 4.68
N VAL A 215 7.33 14.39 3.93
CA VAL A 215 8.60 13.68 4.19
C VAL A 215 9.29 14.25 5.44
N GLU A 216 9.35 15.56 5.57
CA GLU A 216 10.01 16.22 6.71
C GLU A 216 9.28 15.95 8.03
N ARG A 217 7.95 15.82 8.00
CA ARG A 217 7.16 15.39 9.16
C ARG A 217 7.60 14.02 9.67
N VAL A 218 7.74 13.03 8.79
CA VAL A 218 8.21 11.69 9.18
C VAL A 218 9.68 11.74 9.61
N ARG A 219 10.52 12.52 8.92
CA ARG A 219 11.93 12.71 9.29
C ARG A 219 12.09 13.24 10.72
N ALA A 220 11.24 14.18 11.13
CA ALA A 220 11.25 14.76 12.47
C ALA A 220 10.86 13.74 13.57
N MET A 221 10.11 12.70 13.22
CA MET A 221 9.72 11.62 14.14
C MET A 221 10.82 10.54 14.29
N LEU A 222 11.81 10.50 13.40
CA LEU A 222 12.88 9.52 13.48
C LEU A 222 13.84 9.81 14.66
N PRO A 223 14.48 8.77 15.24
CA PRO A 223 15.42 8.94 16.35
C PRO A 223 16.55 9.91 16.02
N LYS A 224 16.87 10.83 16.94
CA LYS A 224 17.95 11.82 16.73
C LYS A 224 19.34 11.21 16.69
N ARG A 225 19.55 10.03 17.27
CA ARG A 225 20.82 9.29 17.31
C ARG A 225 20.60 7.83 16.97
N GLY A 226 21.66 7.16 16.50
CA GLY A 226 21.60 5.77 16.08
C GLY A 226 21.21 5.59 14.62
N MET A 227 20.81 4.38 14.27
CA MET A 227 20.47 4.02 12.90
C MET A 227 19.16 4.68 12.47
N ARG A 228 19.15 5.24 11.26
CA ARG A 228 17.95 5.81 10.65
C ARG A 228 17.70 5.15 9.31
N PRO A 229 16.47 4.68 9.04
CA PRO A 229 16.12 4.24 7.71
C PRO A 229 16.20 5.40 6.72
N ALA A 230 16.58 5.11 5.48
CA ALA A 230 16.39 6.04 4.38
C ALA A 230 14.90 6.18 4.07
N LEU A 231 14.43 7.41 3.97
CA LEU A 231 13.05 7.70 3.55
C LEU A 231 12.96 7.57 2.03
N VAL A 232 11.98 6.79 1.56
CA VAL A 232 11.69 6.56 0.15
C VAL A 232 10.28 7.08 -0.13
N PRO A 233 10.11 8.35 -0.53
CA PRO A 233 8.82 8.88 -0.94
C PRO A 233 8.29 8.13 -2.15
N LYS A 234 7.01 7.73 -2.11
CA LYS A 234 6.34 7.08 -3.23
C LYS A 234 5.46 8.11 -3.94
N ILE A 235 5.70 8.27 -5.23
CA ILE A 235 4.95 9.18 -6.10
C ILE A 235 3.80 8.38 -6.70
N GLU A 236 2.60 8.59 -6.17
CA GLU A 236 1.40 7.79 -6.46
C GLU A 236 0.21 8.66 -6.91
N THR A 237 0.22 9.96 -6.55
CA THR A 237 -0.84 10.93 -6.83
C THR A 237 -0.28 12.33 -7.08
#